data_AF-A0A7S0Y403-F1
#
_entry.id   AF-A0A7S0Y403-F1
#
_cell.length_a   1.000
_cell.length_b   1.000
_cell.length_c   1.000
_cell.angle_alpha   90.00
_cell.angle_beta   90.00
_cell.angle_gamma   90.00
#
_symmetry.space_group_name_H-M   'P 1'
#
loop_
_entity.id
_entity.type
_entity.pdbx_description
1 polymer ?
#
loop_
_entity_poly.entity_id
_entity_poly.type
_entity_poly.pdbx_seq_one_letter_code
_entity_poly.pdbx_strand_id
1 'polypeptide(L)'
;MQRIKEVLLDEKKRKIYDDTGVIPGEDGMGDLEGKSFEELYEYYRSQFAAVTEQDVAEWEAKYPGSKGEEEDLVAFYGKYGGDMKNVTQCIPFCETEDLYRIKSVVDSLISTGTLESTAKYAKFKPKKLTDAQVKALKAKREPEE
;
A
#
# COMPACT_ATOMS: atom_id res chain seq x y z
N MET A 1 -25.58 -14.36 29.19
CA MET A 1 -26.47 -13.78 30.23
C MET A 1 -25.79 -12.68 31.06
N GLN A 2 -24.49 -12.74 31.36
CA GLN A 2 -23.81 -11.73 32.18
C GLN A 2 -23.49 -10.42 31.42
N ARG A 3 -23.03 -10.52 30.17
CA ARG A 3 -22.66 -9.38 29.30
C ARG A 3 -23.82 -8.45 28.94
N ILE A 4 -24.98 -9.03 28.60
CA ILE A 4 -26.21 -8.25 28.31
C ILE A 4 -26.58 -7.38 29.53
N LYS A 5 -26.39 -7.90 30.74
CA LYS A 5 -26.65 -7.14 31.96
C LYS A 5 -25.66 -5.98 32.11
N GLU A 6 -24.38 -6.18 31.82
CA GLU A 6 -23.37 -5.11 31.89
C GLU A 6 -23.67 -3.96 30.92
N VAL A 7 -24.14 -4.26 29.71
CA VAL A 7 -24.48 -3.22 28.71
C VAL A 7 -25.78 -2.50 29.06
N LEU A 8 -26.80 -3.23 29.53
CA LEU A 8 -28.11 -2.64 29.83
C LEU A 8 -28.19 -1.96 31.22
N LEU A 9 -27.31 -2.31 32.15
CA LEU A 9 -27.24 -1.68 33.49
C LEU A 9 -26.40 -0.40 33.49
N ASP A 10 -25.43 -0.27 32.58
CA ASP A 10 -24.64 0.95 32.43
C ASP A 10 -25.37 1.93 31.49
N GLU A 11 -25.79 3.09 32.02
CA GLU A 11 -26.59 4.06 31.25
C GLU A 11 -25.90 4.58 29.99
N LYS A 12 -24.56 4.69 29.99
CA LYS A 12 -23.81 5.15 28.82
C LYS A 12 -23.78 4.06 27.75
N LYS A 13 -23.48 2.81 28.15
CA LYS A 13 -23.45 1.67 27.22
C LYS A 13 -24.84 1.33 26.68
N ARG A 14 -25.88 1.47 27.50
CA ARG A 14 -27.27 1.31 27.07
C ARG A 14 -27.66 2.37 26.06
N LYS A 15 -27.32 3.64 26.30
CA LYS A 15 -27.61 4.72 25.34
C LYS A 15 -26.94 4.47 23.99
N ILE A 16 -25.69 4.02 23.98
CA ILE A 16 -24.97 3.67 22.74
C ILE A 16 -25.70 2.53 22.02
N TYR A 17 -26.05 1.46 22.73
CA TYR A 17 -26.79 0.34 22.16
C TYR A 17 -28.15 0.75 21.60
N ASP A 18 -28.90 1.58 22.33
CA ASP A 18 -30.22 2.07 21.93
C ASP A 18 -30.13 2.98 20.68
N ASP A 19 -29.06 3.78 20.56
CA ASP A 19 -28.88 4.75 19.46
C ASP A 19 -28.29 4.09 18.19
N THR A 20 -27.37 3.13 18.32
CA THR A 20 -26.57 2.58 17.20
C THR A 20 -26.88 1.12 16.88
N GLY A 21 -27.49 0.37 17.80
CA GLY A 21 -27.67 -1.07 17.71
C GLY A 21 -26.41 -1.90 17.91
N VAL A 22 -25.26 -1.27 18.22
CA VAL A 22 -23.96 -1.93 18.45
C VAL A 22 -23.82 -2.28 19.93
N ILE A 23 -23.31 -3.47 20.23
CA ILE A 23 -23.00 -3.91 21.59
C ILE A 23 -21.57 -3.45 21.93
N PRO A 24 -21.38 -2.48 22.85
CA PRO A 24 -20.06 -1.96 23.16
C PRO A 24 -19.12 -3.07 23.68
N GLY A 25 -17.99 -3.26 23.00
CA GLY A 25 -16.97 -4.26 23.35
C GLY A 25 -17.13 -5.64 22.71
N GLU A 26 -18.08 -5.84 21.79
CA GLU A 26 -18.25 -7.11 21.04
C GLU A 26 -17.39 -7.17 19.76
N ASP A 27 -17.11 -6.02 19.16
CA ASP A 27 -16.34 -5.87 17.92
C ASP A 27 -14.99 -5.13 18.11
N GLY A 28 -14.64 -4.77 19.34
CA GLY A 28 -13.45 -3.97 19.69
C GLY A 28 -13.54 -2.50 19.27
N MET A 29 -14.54 -2.11 18.48
CA MET A 29 -14.79 -0.74 18.03
C MET A 29 -15.75 0.01 18.95
N GLY A 30 -16.69 -0.69 19.59
CA GLY A 30 -17.60 -0.09 20.57
C GLY A 30 -16.93 0.42 21.86
N ASP A 31 -15.68 0.02 22.14
CA ASP A 31 -14.86 0.56 23.24
C ASP A 31 -14.06 1.82 22.82
N LEU A 32 -14.21 2.29 21.57
CA LEU A 32 -13.53 3.47 21.03
C LEU A 32 -14.43 4.70 20.91
N GLU A 33 -15.76 4.54 21.03
CA GLU A 33 -16.70 5.66 21.03
C GLU A 33 -16.53 6.55 22.28
N GLY A 34 -16.43 7.86 22.07
CA GLY A 34 -16.28 8.84 23.15
C GLY A 34 -14.85 8.97 23.71
N LYS A 35 -13.88 8.22 23.18
CA LYS A 35 -12.45 8.38 23.49
C LYS A 35 -11.87 9.63 22.85
N SER A 36 -10.91 10.25 23.54
CA SER A 36 -10.13 11.36 22.99
C SER A 36 -9.20 10.88 21.87
N PHE A 37 -8.67 11.83 21.10
CA PHE A 37 -7.68 11.54 20.07
C PHE A 37 -6.46 10.80 20.64
N GLU A 38 -5.99 11.20 21.83
CA GLU A 38 -4.83 10.62 22.52
C GLU A 38 -5.09 9.14 22.88
N GLU A 39 -6.27 8.83 23.41
CA GLU A 39 -6.64 7.46 23.76
C GLU A 39 -6.75 6.55 22.52
N LEU A 40 -7.25 7.08 21.40
CA LEU A 40 -7.28 6.37 20.12
C LEU A 40 -5.88 6.18 19.55
N TYR A 41 -5.03 7.21 19.64
CA TYR A 41 -3.65 7.16 19.18
C TYR A 41 -2.84 6.11 19.93
N GLU A 42 -2.93 6.08 21.26
CA GLU A 42 -2.28 5.06 22.11
C GLU A 42 -2.80 3.65 21.80
N TYR A 43 -4.12 3.51 21.63
CA TYR A 43 -4.72 2.23 21.25
C TYR A 43 -4.11 1.71 19.94
N TYR A 44 -4.16 2.47 18.85
CA TYR A 44 -3.63 2.01 17.56
C TYR A 44 -2.10 1.82 17.58
N ARG A 45 -1.36 2.65 18.32
CA ARG A 45 0.08 2.45 18.53
C ARG A 45 0.42 1.19 19.33
N SER A 46 -0.47 0.74 20.21
CA SER A 46 -0.30 -0.53 20.93
C SER A 46 -0.62 -1.76 20.08
N GLN A 47 -1.53 -1.62 19.12
CA GLN A 47 -1.98 -2.73 18.27
C GLN A 47 -1.02 -3.01 17.11
N PHE A 48 -0.39 -1.99 16.57
CA PHE A 48 0.52 -2.12 15.42
C PHE A 48 1.94 -1.76 15.81
N ALA A 49 2.89 -2.60 15.37
CA ALA A 49 4.31 -2.30 15.52
C ALA A 49 4.63 -0.96 14.85
N ALA A 50 5.51 -0.18 15.47
CA ALA A 50 6.01 1.04 14.86
C ALA A 50 6.80 0.68 13.60
N VAL A 51 6.46 1.30 12.47
CA VAL A 51 7.24 1.17 11.24
C VAL A 51 8.55 1.91 11.43
N THR A 52 9.65 1.19 11.33
CA THR A 52 11.01 1.72 11.41
C THR A 52 11.58 1.98 10.02
N GLU A 53 12.63 2.80 9.93
CA GLU A 53 13.36 2.99 8.67
C GLU A 53 13.96 1.68 8.14
N GLN A 54 14.34 0.77 9.06
CA GLN A 54 14.81 -0.56 8.70
C GLN A 54 13.70 -1.38 8.03
N ASP A 55 12.45 -1.32 8.53
CA ASP A 55 11.32 -2.01 7.91
C ASP A 55 11.09 -1.53 6.47
N VAL A 56 11.23 -0.22 6.23
CA VAL A 56 11.12 0.37 4.89
C VAL A 56 12.26 -0.11 3.98
N ALA A 57 13.50 -0.08 4.46
CA ALA A 57 14.66 -0.55 3.68
C ALA A 57 14.58 -2.05 3.35
N GLU A 58 14.11 -2.86 4.31
CA GLU A 58 13.86 -4.28 4.07
C GLU A 58 12.74 -4.52 3.06
N TRP A 59 11.69 -3.69 3.08
CA TRP A 59 10.60 -3.77 2.11
C TRP A 59 11.05 -3.33 0.72
N GLU A 60 11.80 -2.24 0.61
CA GLU A 60 12.40 -1.77 -0.63
C GLU A 60 13.30 -2.84 -1.27
N ALA A 61 14.05 -3.60 -0.46
CA ALA A 61 14.89 -4.68 -0.97
C ALA A 61 14.08 -5.91 -1.44
N LYS A 62 12.90 -6.16 -0.85
CA LYS A 62 12.10 -7.37 -1.11
C LYS A 62 11.01 -7.15 -2.17
N TYR A 63 10.52 -5.93 -2.37
CA TYR A 63 9.38 -5.64 -3.22
C TYR A 63 9.69 -5.73 -4.73
N PRO A 64 10.75 -5.11 -5.26
CA PRO A 64 11.09 -5.21 -6.69
C PRO A 64 11.38 -6.65 -7.10
N GLY A 65 10.72 -7.13 -8.15
CA GLY A 65 10.80 -8.52 -8.61
C GLY A 65 10.00 -9.51 -7.79
N SER A 66 9.23 -9.06 -6.79
CA SER A 66 8.33 -9.91 -6.03
C SER A 66 7.02 -10.18 -6.77
N LYS A 67 6.27 -11.17 -6.28
CA LYS A 67 4.90 -11.43 -6.74
C LYS A 67 3.96 -10.24 -6.47
N GLY A 68 4.20 -9.48 -5.40
CA GLY A 68 3.41 -8.28 -5.08
C GLY A 68 3.57 -7.21 -6.16
N GLU A 69 4.79 -7.00 -6.64
CA GLU A 69 5.03 -6.07 -7.76
C GLU A 69 4.33 -6.52 -9.04
N GLU A 70 4.34 -7.82 -9.33
CA GLU A 70 3.62 -8.37 -10.49
C GLU A 70 2.11 -8.14 -10.39
N GLU A 71 1.52 -8.43 -9.22
CA GLU A 71 0.09 -8.23 -8.95
C GLU A 71 -0.32 -6.75 -9.08
N ASP A 72 0.49 -5.84 -8.51
CA ASP A 72 0.27 -4.39 -8.62
C ASP A 72 0.40 -3.91 -10.07
N LEU A 73 1.40 -4.39 -10.82
CA LEU A 73 1.56 -4.08 -12.23
C LEU A 73 0.32 -4.52 -13.03
N VAL A 74 -0.21 -5.72 -12.79
CA VAL A 74 -1.43 -6.19 -13.46
C VAL A 74 -2.61 -5.30 -13.12
N ALA A 75 -2.81 -5.00 -11.83
CA ALA A 75 -3.93 -4.17 -11.37
C ALA A 75 -3.88 -2.75 -11.95
N PHE A 76 -2.73 -2.07 -11.87
CA PHE A 76 -2.58 -0.71 -12.36
C PHE A 76 -2.53 -0.64 -13.89
N TYR A 77 -1.93 -1.62 -14.56
CA TYR A 77 -1.95 -1.69 -16.01
C TYR A 77 -3.39 -1.79 -16.54
N GLY A 78 -4.22 -2.63 -15.93
CA GLY A 78 -5.65 -2.72 -16.24
C GLY A 78 -6.38 -1.41 -15.96
N LYS A 79 -6.17 -0.83 -14.77
CA LYS A 79 -6.79 0.44 -14.35
C LYS A 79 -6.50 1.61 -15.29
N TYR A 80 -5.27 1.71 -15.81
CA TYR A 80 -4.85 2.82 -16.66
C TYR A 80 -4.80 2.48 -18.15
N GLY A 81 -5.28 1.29 -18.55
CA GLY A 81 -5.31 0.84 -19.94
C GLY A 81 -3.92 0.84 -20.59
N GLY A 82 -2.92 0.35 -19.86
CA GLY A 82 -1.52 0.28 -20.31
C GLY A 82 -0.79 1.63 -20.46
N ASP A 83 -1.31 2.69 -19.83
CA ASP A 83 -0.61 3.98 -19.73
C ASP A 83 0.52 3.92 -18.69
N MET A 84 1.71 3.52 -19.15
CA MET A 84 2.84 3.26 -18.26
C MET A 84 3.30 4.48 -17.47
N LYS A 85 2.99 5.71 -17.89
CA LYS A 85 3.30 6.91 -17.10
C LYS A 85 2.53 6.93 -15.78
N ASN A 86 1.25 6.56 -15.81
CA ASN A 86 0.42 6.50 -14.61
C ASN A 86 0.68 5.23 -13.80
N VAL A 87 0.94 4.11 -14.49
CA VAL A 87 1.29 2.84 -13.83
C VAL A 87 2.53 3.00 -12.96
N THR A 88 3.65 3.47 -13.52
CA THR A 88 4.93 3.53 -12.79
C THR A 88 4.90 4.49 -11.60
N GLN A 89 4.03 5.50 -11.62
CA GLN A 89 3.81 6.39 -10.47
C GLN A 89 3.06 5.71 -9.31
N CYS A 90 2.38 4.59 -9.56
CA CYS A 90 1.66 3.83 -8.55
C CYS A 90 2.47 2.64 -8.03
N ILE A 91 3.60 2.30 -8.66
CA ILE A 91 4.45 1.18 -8.23
C ILE A 91 5.45 1.67 -7.18
N PRO A 92 5.44 1.10 -5.96
CA PRO A 92 6.45 1.36 -4.94
C PRO A 92 7.86 1.17 -5.47
N PHE A 93 8.76 2.08 -5.09
CA PHE A 93 10.19 2.03 -5.41
C PHE A 93 10.49 1.97 -6.93
N CYS A 94 9.55 2.38 -7.78
CA CYS A 94 9.76 2.42 -9.22
C CYS A 94 10.29 3.79 -9.65
N GLU A 95 11.54 3.82 -10.07
CA GLU A 95 12.17 5.05 -10.53
C GLU A 95 12.59 4.99 -12.01
N THR A 96 13.26 6.04 -12.48
CA THR A 96 13.62 6.17 -13.90
C THR A 96 14.54 5.03 -14.36
N GLU A 97 15.45 4.61 -13.49
CA GLU A 97 16.34 3.47 -13.68
C GLU A 97 15.61 2.12 -13.74
N ASP A 98 14.45 1.99 -13.09
CA ASP A 98 13.69 0.74 -13.04
C ASP A 98 12.80 0.52 -14.25
N LEU A 99 12.50 1.58 -15.02
CA LEU A 99 11.55 1.52 -16.13
C LEU A 99 11.88 0.41 -17.15
N TYR A 100 13.17 0.16 -17.41
CA TYR A 100 13.60 -0.90 -18.31
C TYR A 100 13.31 -2.31 -17.74
N ARG A 101 13.52 -2.50 -16.43
CA ARG A 101 13.18 -3.75 -15.72
C ARG A 101 11.67 -3.96 -15.69
N ILE A 102 10.90 -2.93 -15.31
CA ILE A 102 9.43 -2.95 -15.32
C ILE A 102 8.89 -3.30 -16.71
N LYS A 103 9.48 -2.73 -17.77
CA LYS A 103 9.11 -3.09 -19.13
C LYS A 103 9.26 -4.61 -19.36
N SER A 104 10.37 -5.19 -18.91
CA SER A 104 10.65 -6.62 -19.08
C SER A 104 9.62 -7.50 -18.36
N VAL A 105 9.18 -7.09 -17.16
CA VAL A 105 8.11 -7.78 -16.42
C VAL A 105 6.78 -7.71 -17.17
N VAL A 106 6.38 -6.52 -17.63
CA VAL A 106 5.13 -6.35 -18.38
C VAL A 106 5.17 -7.08 -19.73
N ASP A 107 6.30 -7.06 -20.43
CA ASP A 107 6.49 -7.83 -21.67
C ASP A 107 6.32 -9.34 -21.40
N SER A 108 6.86 -9.84 -20.28
CA SER A 108 6.66 -11.22 -19.84
C SER A 108 5.18 -11.52 -19.57
N LEU A 109 4.49 -10.66 -18.83
CA LEU A 109 3.05 -10.81 -18.54
C LEU A 109 2.17 -10.78 -19.79
N ILE A 110 2.56 -10.00 -20.80
CA ILE A 110 1.90 -10.01 -22.11
C ILE A 110 2.18 -11.32 -22.84
N SER A 111 3.42 -11.81 -22.80
CA SER A 111 3.80 -13.06 -23.46
C SER A 111 3.12 -14.29 -22.85
N THR A 112 2.86 -14.29 -21.54
CA THR A 112 2.10 -15.35 -20.85
C THR A 112 0.59 -15.23 -21.04
N GLY A 113 0.12 -14.14 -21.63
CA GLY A 113 -1.31 -13.85 -21.83
C GLY A 113 -2.03 -13.32 -20.59
N THR A 114 -1.30 -12.97 -19.52
CA THR A 114 -1.87 -12.34 -18.33
C THR A 114 -2.35 -10.92 -18.61
N LEU A 115 -1.65 -10.22 -19.51
CA LEU A 115 -2.00 -8.87 -19.95
C LEU A 115 -2.14 -8.82 -21.47
N GLU A 116 -3.00 -7.91 -21.95
CA GLU A 116 -3.09 -7.60 -23.37
C GLU A 116 -2.22 -6.38 -23.71
N SER A 117 -1.55 -6.44 -24.86
CA SER A 117 -0.78 -5.31 -25.37
C SER A 117 -1.73 -4.21 -25.85
N THR A 118 -1.53 -2.99 -25.35
CA THR A 118 -2.34 -1.83 -25.72
C THR A 118 -1.57 -0.86 -26.61
N ALA A 119 -2.27 -0.01 -27.36
CA ALA A 119 -1.64 1.04 -28.17
C ALA A 119 -0.85 2.06 -27.33
N LYS A 120 -1.25 2.28 -26.07
CA LYS A 120 -0.50 3.12 -25.13
C LYS A 120 0.79 2.43 -24.69
N TYR A 121 0.71 1.16 -24.31
CA TYR A 121 1.88 0.37 -23.93
C TYR A 121 2.88 0.23 -25.06
N ALA A 122 2.44 0.06 -26.31
CA ALA A 122 3.34 -0.03 -27.47
C ALA A 122 4.22 1.22 -27.68
N LYS A 123 3.82 2.38 -27.13
CA LYS A 123 4.61 3.63 -27.15
C LYS A 123 5.61 3.70 -26.00
N PHE A 124 5.48 2.87 -24.97
CA PHE A 124 6.38 2.82 -23.84
C PHE A 124 7.71 2.14 -24.22
N LYS A 125 8.74 2.97 -24.41
CA LYS A 125 10.08 2.54 -24.83
C LYS A 125 11.14 3.14 -23.90
N PRO A 126 11.21 2.70 -22.64
CA PRO A 126 12.22 3.16 -21.71
C PRO A 126 13.61 2.78 -22.19
N LYS A 127 14.58 3.66 -21.92
CA LYS A 127 15.98 3.45 -22.29
C LYS A 127 16.65 2.57 -21.25
N LYS A 128 17.43 1.57 -21.68
CA LYS A 128 18.34 0.85 -20.79
C LYS A 128 19.45 1.81 -20.37
N LEU A 129 19.52 2.10 -19.07
CA LEU A 129 20.58 2.92 -18.50
C LEU A 129 21.82 2.06 -18.21
N THR A 130 22.99 2.68 -18.26
CA THR A 130 24.24 2.08 -17.78
C THR A 130 24.40 2.28 -16.28
N ASP A 131 25.23 1.46 -15.63
CA ASP A 131 25.49 1.58 -14.18
C ASP A 131 25.98 2.99 -13.79
N ALA A 132 26.79 3.62 -14.64
CA ALA A 132 27.24 4.99 -14.44
C ALA A 132 26.08 6.01 -14.50
N GLN A 133 25.11 5.80 -15.39
CA GLN A 133 23.91 6.64 -15.48
C GLN A 133 22.99 6.44 -14.28
N VAL A 134 22.79 5.18 -13.86
CA VAL A 134 22.01 4.86 -12.66
C VAL A 134 22.64 5.50 -11.42
N LYS A 135 23.95 5.33 -11.23
CA LYS A 135 24.68 5.95 -10.12
C LYS A 135 24.56 7.48 -10.14
N ALA A 136 24.67 8.09 -11.31
CA ALA A 136 24.52 9.54 -11.46
C ALA A 136 23.08 10.03 -11.20
N LEU A 137 22.05 9.23 -11.46
CA LEU A 137 20.68 9.55 -11.12
C LEU A 137 20.44 9.46 -9.61
N LYS A 138 20.91 8.40 -8.96
CA LYS A 138 20.80 8.23 -7.51
C LYS A 138 21.53 9.33 -6.74
N ALA A 139 22.76 9.64 -7.13
CA ALA A 139 23.56 10.71 -6.50
C ALA A 139 22.95 12.11 -6.64
N LYS A 140 22.09 12.36 -7.66
CA LYS A 140 21.36 13.64 -7.79
C LYS A 140 20.14 13.73 -6.88
N ARG A 141 19.69 12.61 -6.32
CA ARG A 141 18.45 12.50 -5.53
C ARG A 141 18.75 12.44 -4.04
N GLU A 142 19.85 11.80 -3.67
CA GLU A 142 20.41 11.95 -2.34
C GLU A 142 20.81 13.43 -2.18
N PRO A 143 20.22 14.17 -1.22
CA PRO A 143 20.69 15.52 -0.94
C PRO A 143 22.16 15.43 -0.57
N GLU A 144 23.00 16.30 -1.13
CA GLU A 144 24.35 16.53 -0.61
C GLU A 144 24.18 16.88 0.88
N GLU A 145 24.59 15.96 1.77
CA GLU A 145 24.75 16.25 3.20
C GLU A 145 25.79 17.38 3.41
#